data_AF-A0A2E6VPV8-F1
#
_entry.id   AF-A0A2E6VPV8-F1
#
_cell.length_a   1.000
_cell.length_b   1.000
_cell.length_c   1.000
_cell.angle_alpha   90.00
_cell.angle_beta   90.00
_cell.angle_gamma   90.00
#
_symmetry.space_group_name_H-M   'P 1'
#
loop_
_entity.id
_entity.type
_entity.pdbx_description
1 polymer ?
#
loop_
_entity_poly.entity_id
_entity_poly.type
_entity_poly.pdbx_seq_one_letter_code
_entity_poly.pdbx_strand_id
1 'polypeptide(L)'
;MNVLGPLFFFVGVLIAISGSAKMPAEGATYPDTTGIFIAGMILAIIGTVLWRKTVAIKASADLDTSNETDALQLLRDLIAPAQHLRAGIGELTPEAICEQVDHLLETYVLPFADNRQQVLNRMGMNAGAELLVTMAYAERMLNRTWSAASDGYPHEALAVYPDAVDAFQEAATMLRKHDGASI
;
A
#
# COMPACT_ATOMS: atom_id res chain seq x y z
N MET A 1 17.25 8.33 -16.12
CA MET A 1 17.47 8.38 -14.65
C MET A 1 17.61 9.85 -14.28
N ASN A 2 16.64 10.45 -13.57
CA ASN A 2 16.73 11.87 -13.22
C ASN A 2 17.67 12.05 -12.03
N VAL A 3 18.98 12.11 -12.32
CA VAL A 3 20.05 12.22 -11.31
C VAL A 3 20.06 13.59 -10.61
N LEU A 4 19.33 14.57 -11.15
CA LEU A 4 19.30 15.95 -10.67
C LEU A 4 18.83 16.09 -9.21
N GLY A 5 17.75 15.40 -8.83
CA GLY A 5 17.17 15.50 -7.48
C GLY A 5 18.14 15.04 -6.39
N PRO A 6 18.65 13.79 -6.47
CA PRO A 6 19.69 13.30 -5.55
C PRO A 6 20.94 14.18 -5.56
N LEU A 7 21.39 14.66 -6.73
CA LEU A 7 22.56 15.54 -6.83
C LEU A 7 22.37 16.85 -6.05
N PHE A 8 21.26 17.55 -6.25
CA PHE A 8 20.96 18.79 -5.50
C PHE A 8 20.85 18.54 -3.99
N PHE A 9 20.29 17.41 -3.58
CA PHE A 9 20.25 17.02 -2.18
C PHE A 9 21.65 16.88 -1.58
N PHE A 10 22.51 16.06 -2.18
CA PHE A 10 23.87 15.85 -1.66
C PHE A 10 24.72 17.12 -1.68
N VAL A 11 24.62 17.92 -2.74
CA VAL A 11 25.33 19.21 -2.82
C VAL A 11 24.85 20.18 -1.73
N GLY A 12 23.53 20.27 -1.52
CA GLY A 12 22.96 21.11 -0.46
C GLY A 12 23.41 20.70 0.94
N VAL A 13 23.43 19.39 1.22
CA VAL A 13 23.92 18.84 2.51
C VAL A 13 25.39 19.16 2.73
N LEU A 14 26.24 18.99 1.71
CA LEU A 14 27.68 19.30 1.81
C LEU A 14 27.93 20.79 2.09
N ILE A 15 27.18 21.68 1.43
CA ILE A 15 27.26 23.13 1.67
C ILE A 15 26.79 23.47 3.09
N ALA A 16 25.69 22.86 3.55
CA ALA A 16 25.18 23.09 4.90
C ALA A 16 26.19 22.66 5.98
N ILE A 17 26.77 21.46 5.87
CA ILE A 17 27.80 20.97 6.80
C ILE A 17 29.05 21.86 6.78
N SER A 18 29.47 22.31 5.59
CA SER A 18 30.63 23.21 5.47
C SER A 18 30.35 24.58 6.10
N GLY A 19 29.12 25.08 5.96
CA GLY A 19 28.67 26.34 6.55
C GLY A 19 28.52 26.28 8.07
N SER A 20 28.23 25.12 8.65
CA SER A 20 28.09 24.94 10.11
C SER A 20 29.40 24.67 10.83
N ALA A 21 30.49 24.35 10.11
CA ALA A 21 31.78 24.01 10.71
C ALA A 21 32.54 25.21 11.31
N LYS A 22 32.20 26.45 10.94
CA LYS A 22 32.87 27.66 11.46
C LYS A 22 32.30 28.05 12.82
N MET A 23 33.16 28.16 13.84
CA MET A 23 32.76 28.70 15.15
C MET A 23 32.51 30.22 15.08
N PRO A 24 31.63 30.78 15.92
CA PRO A 24 31.43 32.23 16.01
C PRO A 24 32.72 32.94 16.43
N ALA A 25 32.92 34.17 15.96
CA ALA A 25 33.98 35.03 16.48
C ALA A 25 33.67 35.45 17.94
N GLU A 26 34.70 35.80 18.71
CA GLU A 26 34.52 36.26 20.10
C GLU A 26 33.51 37.43 20.16
N GLY A 27 32.45 37.26 20.93
CA GLY A 27 31.39 38.25 21.11
C GLY A 27 30.21 38.16 20.13
N ALA A 28 30.24 37.27 19.14
CA ALA A 28 29.13 37.03 18.21
C ALA A 28 28.30 35.80 18.60
N THR A 29 26.98 35.90 18.52
CA THR A 29 26.06 34.78 18.80
C THR A 29 26.02 33.74 17.66
N TYR A 30 26.31 34.16 16.43
CA TYR A 30 26.24 33.31 15.23
C TYR A 30 27.49 33.46 14.34
N PRO A 31 27.89 32.41 13.61
CA PRO A 31 28.97 32.50 12.61
C PRO A 31 28.56 33.30 11.38
N ASP A 32 29.51 34.00 10.74
CA ASP A 32 29.24 34.72 9.47
C ASP A 32 28.80 33.79 8.33
N THR A 33 28.99 32.48 8.48
CA THR A 33 28.62 31.45 7.53
C THR A 33 27.16 30.99 7.66
N THR A 34 26.36 31.56 8.57
CA THR A 34 24.93 31.24 8.71
C THR A 34 24.17 31.39 7.39
N GLY A 35 24.51 32.40 6.57
CA GLY A 35 23.90 32.54 5.23
C GLY A 35 24.19 31.37 4.30
N ILE A 36 25.43 30.84 4.32
CA ILE A 36 25.85 29.68 3.52
C ILE A 36 25.12 28.42 4.01
N PHE A 37 25.01 28.25 5.33
CA PHE A 37 24.25 27.15 5.93
C PHE A 37 22.78 27.14 5.47
N ILE A 38 22.10 28.29 5.58
CA ILE A 38 20.70 28.42 5.16
C ILE A 38 20.54 28.13 3.67
N ALA A 39 21.45 28.65 2.82
CA ALA A 39 21.44 28.37 1.40
C ALA A 39 21.58 26.88 1.08
N GLY A 40 22.50 26.18 1.77
CA GLY A 40 22.67 24.72 1.66
C GLY A 40 21.41 23.95 2.08
N MET A 41 20.76 24.34 3.18
CA MET A 41 19.50 23.73 3.62
C MET A 41 18.37 23.91 2.60
N ILE A 42 18.19 25.12 2.07
CA ILE A 42 17.18 25.40 1.03
C ILE A 42 17.43 24.52 -0.20
N LEU A 43 18.68 24.42 -0.63
CA LEU A 43 19.06 23.59 -1.78
C LEU A 43 18.76 22.10 -1.53
N ALA A 44 19.04 21.59 -0.32
CA ALA A 44 18.73 20.22 0.05
C ALA A 44 17.21 19.94 0.08
N ILE A 45 16.41 20.89 0.58
CA ILE A 45 14.94 20.79 0.57
C ILE A 45 14.43 20.74 -0.87
N ILE A 46 14.91 21.65 -1.74
CA ILE A 46 14.54 21.65 -3.17
C ILE A 46 14.90 20.32 -3.83
N GLY A 47 16.11 19.81 -3.60
CA GLY A 47 16.54 18.51 -4.12
C GLY A 47 15.63 17.36 -3.68
N THR A 48 15.24 17.35 -2.41
CA THR A 48 14.30 16.36 -1.85
C THR A 48 12.92 16.45 -2.51
N VAL A 49 12.38 17.66 -2.69
CA VAL A 49 11.08 17.88 -3.33
C VAL A 49 11.10 17.42 -4.79
N LEU A 50 12.13 17.76 -5.55
CA LEU A 50 12.29 17.33 -6.94
C LEU A 50 12.44 15.81 -7.07
N TRP A 51 13.19 15.19 -6.16
CA TRP A 51 13.33 13.75 -6.10
C TRP A 51 11.98 13.07 -5.79
N ARG A 52 11.24 13.53 -4.78
CA ARG A 52 9.91 12.98 -4.47
C ARG A 52 8.93 13.13 -5.63
N LYS A 53 8.94 14.27 -6.32
CA LYS A 53 8.08 14.48 -7.51
C LYS A 53 8.40 13.51 -8.64
N THR A 54 9.67 13.25 -8.93
CA THR A 54 10.05 12.32 -10.00
C THR A 54 9.72 10.86 -9.68
N VAL A 55 9.80 10.46 -8.40
CA VAL A 55 9.31 9.14 -7.95
C VAL A 55 7.80 9.04 -8.10
N ALA A 56 7.05 10.07 -7.69
CA ALA A 56 5.59 10.10 -7.83
C ALA A 56 5.15 10.05 -9.31
N ILE A 57 5.79 10.83 -10.19
CA ILE A 57 5.48 10.84 -11.63
C ILE A 57 5.76 9.47 -12.27
N LYS A 58 6.86 8.80 -11.90
CA LYS A 58 7.12 7.45 -12.38
C LYS A 58 6.07 6.45 -11.89
N ALA A 59 5.73 6.52 -10.60
CA ALA A 59 4.67 5.68 -10.05
C ALA A 59 3.33 5.92 -10.76
N SER A 60 3.01 7.16 -11.17
CA SER A 60 1.80 7.45 -11.96
C SER A 60 1.90 6.99 -13.41
N ALA A 61 3.07 7.08 -14.05
CA ALA A 61 3.26 6.66 -15.45
C ALA A 61 3.27 5.13 -15.62
N ASP A 62 3.78 4.39 -14.62
CA ASP A 62 3.74 2.93 -14.62
C ASP A 62 2.29 2.40 -14.47
N LEU A 63 1.40 3.15 -13.81
CA LEU A 63 -0.03 2.82 -13.70
C LEU A 63 -0.81 3.01 -15.02
N ASP A 64 -0.39 3.96 -15.87
CA ASP A 64 -1.10 4.30 -17.12
C ASP A 64 -0.82 3.32 -18.29
N THR A 65 0.18 2.44 -18.17
CA THR A 65 0.65 1.58 -19.28
C THR A 65 0.38 0.09 -19.13
N SER A 66 -0.09 -0.36 -17.97
CA SER A 66 -0.60 -1.73 -17.83
C SER A 66 -2.08 -1.75 -18.24
N ASN A 67 -2.55 -2.85 -18.85
CA ASN A 67 -3.99 -3.13 -19.05
C ASN A 67 -4.65 -3.39 -17.68
N GLU A 68 -4.59 -2.38 -16.80
CA GLU A 68 -4.50 -2.52 -15.35
C GLU A 68 -5.81 -3.03 -14.78
N THR A 69 -5.78 -4.25 -14.27
CA THR A 69 -6.86 -4.81 -13.47
C THR A 69 -7.09 -3.88 -12.27
N ASP A 70 -8.20 -3.16 -12.28
CA ASP A 70 -8.54 -2.17 -11.25
C ASP A 70 -8.70 -2.88 -9.90
N ALA A 71 -7.81 -2.60 -8.95
CA ALA A 71 -7.81 -3.19 -7.62
C ALA A 71 -9.14 -2.97 -6.90
N LEU A 72 -9.75 -1.79 -7.05
CA LEU A 72 -11.02 -1.50 -6.39
C LEU A 72 -12.16 -2.27 -7.04
N GLN A 73 -12.07 -2.53 -8.34
CA GLN A 73 -13.02 -3.39 -9.05
C GLN A 73 -12.86 -4.86 -8.65
N LEU A 74 -11.62 -5.36 -8.52
CA LEU A 74 -11.34 -6.71 -8.01
C LEU A 74 -11.95 -6.95 -6.64
N LEU A 75 -11.84 -5.98 -5.73
CA LEU A 75 -12.48 -6.07 -4.41
C LEU A 75 -14.02 -6.16 -4.52
N ARG A 76 -14.64 -5.39 -5.43
CA ARG A 76 -16.09 -5.45 -5.64
C ARG A 76 -16.52 -6.79 -6.22
N ASP A 77 -15.76 -7.30 -7.19
CA ASP A 77 -16.05 -8.55 -7.89
C ASP A 77 -15.79 -9.78 -7.02
N LEU A 78 -14.91 -9.70 -6.02
CA LEU A 78 -14.61 -10.75 -5.05
C LEU A 78 -15.77 -11.08 -4.11
N ILE A 79 -16.63 -10.11 -3.78
CA ILE A 79 -17.66 -10.28 -2.73
C ILE A 79 -18.64 -11.41 -3.07
N ALA A 80 -19.14 -11.46 -4.31
CA ALA A 80 -20.15 -12.44 -4.71
C ALA A 80 -19.59 -13.88 -4.72
N PRO A 81 -18.43 -14.17 -5.34
CA PRO A 81 -17.77 -15.48 -5.25
C PRO A 81 -17.48 -15.91 -3.81
N ALA A 82 -16.95 -15.00 -2.97
CA ALA A 82 -16.63 -15.32 -1.58
C ALA A 82 -17.87 -15.68 -0.76
N GLN A 83 -18.98 -14.96 -0.96
CA GLN A 83 -20.28 -15.27 -0.35
C GLN A 83 -20.90 -16.56 -0.90
N HIS A 84 -20.75 -16.83 -2.19
CA HIS A 84 -21.23 -18.06 -2.80
C HIS A 84 -20.54 -19.28 -2.19
N LEU A 85 -19.21 -19.23 -2.06
CA LEU A 85 -18.45 -20.28 -1.37
C LEU A 85 -18.91 -20.41 0.09
N ARG A 86 -19.13 -19.30 0.81
CA ARG A 86 -19.61 -19.34 2.22
C ARG A 86 -20.91 -20.13 2.37
N ALA A 87 -21.82 -20.00 1.41
CA ALA A 87 -23.11 -20.68 1.46
C ALA A 87 -22.98 -22.19 1.25
N GLY A 88 -22.00 -22.65 0.46
CA GLY A 88 -21.81 -24.05 0.09
C GLY A 88 -20.64 -24.77 0.77
N ILE A 89 -19.76 -24.05 1.49
CA ILE A 89 -18.48 -24.59 1.98
C ILE A 89 -18.64 -25.84 2.87
N GLY A 90 -19.76 -25.94 3.59
CA GLY A 90 -20.01 -27.09 4.48
C GLY A 90 -20.39 -28.39 3.77
N GLU A 91 -20.69 -28.34 2.47
CA GLU A 91 -21.02 -29.51 1.65
C GLU A 91 -19.82 -29.96 0.79
N LEU A 92 -18.72 -29.21 0.81
CA LEU A 92 -17.54 -29.47 0.00
C LEU A 92 -16.59 -30.46 0.66
N THR A 93 -15.87 -31.22 -0.16
CA THR A 93 -14.72 -32.01 0.32
C THR A 93 -13.55 -31.07 0.63
N PRO A 94 -12.59 -31.47 1.49
CA PRO A 94 -11.43 -30.64 1.80
C PRO A 94 -10.65 -30.20 0.55
N GLU A 95 -10.51 -31.07 -0.44
CA GLU A 95 -9.83 -30.77 -1.70
C GLU A 95 -10.58 -29.70 -2.50
N ALA A 96 -11.91 -29.78 -2.54
CA ALA A 96 -12.74 -28.78 -3.20
C ALA A 96 -12.71 -27.43 -2.47
N ILE A 97 -12.57 -27.42 -1.13
CA ILE A 97 -12.35 -26.18 -0.37
C ILE A 97 -11.03 -25.54 -0.79
N CYS A 98 -9.94 -26.30 -0.87
CA CYS A 98 -8.64 -25.79 -1.32
C CYS A 98 -8.73 -25.18 -2.72
N GLU A 99 -9.31 -25.90 -3.68
CA GLU A 99 -9.46 -25.43 -5.07
C GLU A 99 -10.23 -24.11 -5.15
N GLN A 100 -11.33 -23.98 -4.39
CA GLN A 100 -12.13 -22.77 -4.38
C GLN A 100 -11.39 -21.60 -3.71
N VAL A 101 -10.65 -21.85 -2.62
CA VAL A 101 -9.83 -20.82 -1.98
C VAL A 101 -8.68 -20.38 -2.88
N ASP A 102 -8.01 -21.31 -3.57
CA ASP A 102 -6.96 -21.02 -4.54
C ASP A 102 -7.51 -20.14 -5.67
N HIS A 103 -8.69 -20.46 -6.21
CA HIS A 103 -9.34 -19.62 -7.20
C HIS A 103 -9.58 -18.20 -6.67
N LEU A 104 -10.05 -18.03 -5.44
CA LEU A 104 -10.27 -16.70 -4.86
C LEU A 104 -8.95 -15.92 -4.71
N LEU A 105 -7.90 -16.60 -4.23
CA LEU A 105 -6.58 -16.00 -4.05
C LEU A 105 -5.97 -15.56 -5.39
N GLU A 106 -5.92 -16.46 -6.37
CA GLU A 106 -5.27 -16.21 -7.67
C GLU A 106 -6.05 -15.21 -8.53
N THR A 107 -7.37 -15.28 -8.52
CA THR A 107 -8.20 -14.43 -9.39
C THR A 107 -8.36 -13.02 -8.85
N TYR A 108 -8.43 -12.85 -7.52
CA TYR A 108 -8.82 -11.58 -6.92
C TYR A 108 -7.80 -11.03 -5.92
N VAL A 109 -7.40 -11.84 -4.93
CA VAL A 109 -6.63 -11.33 -3.78
C VAL A 109 -5.18 -10.99 -4.16
N LEU A 110 -4.50 -11.87 -4.89
CA LEU A 110 -3.12 -11.63 -5.33
C LEU A 110 -3.05 -10.46 -6.34
N PRO A 111 -3.89 -10.39 -7.39
CA PRO A 111 -3.90 -9.24 -8.28
C PRO A 111 -4.26 -7.93 -7.56
N PHE A 112 -5.14 -7.99 -6.56
CA PHE A 112 -5.43 -6.83 -5.70
C PHE A 112 -4.18 -6.39 -4.92
N ALA A 113 -3.47 -7.34 -4.30
CA ALA A 113 -2.28 -7.06 -3.49
C ALA A 113 -1.12 -6.52 -4.33
N ASP A 114 -0.99 -6.93 -5.60
CA ASP A 114 0.00 -6.40 -6.54
C ASP A 114 -0.29 -4.93 -6.88
N ASN A 115 -1.56 -4.53 -6.90
CA ASN A 115 -2.02 -3.18 -7.23
C ASN A 115 -2.26 -2.29 -5.99
N ARG A 116 -1.63 -2.59 -4.84
CA ARG A 116 -1.79 -1.83 -3.58
C ARG A 116 -1.49 -0.33 -3.71
N GLN A 117 -0.58 0.05 -4.60
CA GLN A 117 -0.24 1.46 -4.83
C GLN A 117 -1.39 2.21 -5.50
N GLN A 118 -2.14 1.54 -6.38
CA GLN A 118 -3.34 2.09 -7.02
C GLN A 118 -4.41 2.41 -5.95
N VAL A 119 -4.58 1.52 -4.97
CA VAL A 119 -5.48 1.74 -3.82
C VAL A 119 -5.08 2.99 -3.02
N LEU A 120 -3.79 3.10 -2.64
CA LEU A 120 -3.28 4.27 -1.92
C LEU A 120 -3.44 5.57 -2.70
N ASN A 121 -3.25 5.53 -4.02
CA ASN A 121 -3.38 6.70 -4.88
C ASN A 121 -4.84 7.16 -5.01
N ARG A 122 -5.79 6.22 -5.08
CA ARG A 122 -7.22 6.54 -5.25
C ARG A 122 -7.92 6.89 -3.93
N MET A 123 -7.58 6.22 -2.83
CA MET A 123 -8.22 6.41 -1.52
C MET A 123 -7.44 7.36 -0.60
N GLY A 124 -6.25 7.76 -0.99
CA GLY A 124 -5.32 8.47 -0.13
C GLY A 124 -4.67 7.57 0.93
N MET A 125 -3.63 8.10 1.57
CA MET A 125 -2.76 7.32 2.47
C MET A 125 -3.51 6.69 3.65
N ASN A 126 -4.41 7.44 4.30
CA ASN A 126 -5.07 6.98 5.52
C ASN A 126 -6.11 5.90 5.23
N ALA A 127 -7.13 6.22 4.42
CA ALA A 127 -8.19 5.27 4.08
C ALA A 127 -7.68 4.09 3.25
N GLY A 128 -6.70 4.32 2.36
CA GLY A 128 -6.06 3.24 1.62
C GLY A 128 -5.29 2.28 2.53
N ALA A 129 -4.55 2.77 3.53
CA ALA A 129 -3.84 1.90 4.47
C ALA A 129 -4.80 1.07 5.33
N GLU A 130 -5.89 1.67 5.82
CA GLU A 130 -6.92 0.95 6.59
C GLU A 130 -7.57 -0.18 5.77
N LEU A 131 -7.88 0.10 4.50
CA LEU A 131 -8.42 -0.92 3.59
C LEU A 131 -7.40 -2.04 3.32
N LEU A 132 -6.12 -1.71 3.09
CA LEU A 132 -5.07 -2.70 2.85
C LEU A 132 -4.83 -3.59 4.07
N VAL A 133 -4.88 -3.05 5.28
CA VAL A 133 -4.78 -3.85 6.52
C VAL A 133 -5.95 -4.83 6.64
N THR A 134 -7.17 -4.37 6.34
CA THR A 134 -8.37 -5.21 6.34
C THR A 134 -8.26 -6.34 5.32
N MET A 135 -7.77 -6.05 4.11
CA MET A 135 -7.54 -7.04 3.06
C MET A 135 -6.45 -8.06 3.44
N ALA A 136 -5.36 -7.62 4.07
CA ALA A 136 -4.31 -8.52 4.55
C ALA A 136 -4.82 -9.48 5.65
N TYR A 137 -5.74 -9.02 6.51
CA TYR A 137 -6.41 -9.89 7.47
C TYR A 137 -7.28 -10.94 6.77
N ALA A 138 -8.08 -10.53 5.77
CA ALA A 138 -8.92 -11.43 4.99
C ALA A 138 -8.09 -12.51 4.25
N GLU A 139 -7.00 -12.10 3.59
CA GLU A 139 -6.04 -13.01 2.95
C GLU A 139 -5.48 -14.03 3.96
N ARG A 140 -5.11 -13.58 5.16
CA ARG A 140 -4.63 -14.48 6.21
C ARG A 140 -5.67 -15.51 6.61
N MET A 141 -6.95 -15.13 6.69
CA MET A 141 -8.03 -16.06 7.04
C MET A 141 -8.33 -17.05 5.91
N LEU A 142 -8.18 -16.64 4.64
CA LEU A 142 -8.20 -17.57 3.50
C LEU A 142 -7.06 -18.58 3.58
N ASN A 143 -5.83 -18.14 3.82
CA ASN A 143 -4.68 -19.03 3.95
C ASN A 143 -4.84 -20.03 5.11
N ARG A 144 -5.46 -19.61 6.22
CA ARG A 144 -5.81 -20.52 7.32
C ARG A 144 -6.90 -21.52 6.94
N THR A 145 -7.91 -21.08 6.21
CA THR A 145 -8.97 -21.96 5.68
C THR A 145 -8.37 -23.02 4.78
N TRP A 146 -7.52 -22.60 3.83
CA TRP A 146 -6.82 -23.50 2.92
C TRP A 146 -5.96 -24.51 3.68
N SER A 147 -5.15 -24.04 4.64
CA SER A 147 -4.27 -24.93 5.44
C SER A 147 -5.07 -25.95 6.23
N ALA A 148 -6.16 -25.53 6.89
CA ALA A 148 -7.01 -26.44 7.64
C ALA A 148 -7.67 -27.50 6.72
N ALA A 149 -8.11 -27.10 5.53
CA ALA A 149 -8.66 -28.02 4.55
C ALA A 149 -7.60 -29.00 4.02
N SER A 150 -6.41 -28.52 3.63
CA SER A 150 -5.32 -29.35 3.12
C SER A 150 -4.83 -30.37 4.14
N ASP A 151 -4.87 -30.01 5.43
CA ASP A 151 -4.43 -30.86 6.54
C ASP A 151 -5.51 -31.87 6.99
N GLY A 152 -6.69 -31.88 6.35
CA GLY A 152 -7.78 -32.81 6.67
C GLY A 152 -8.64 -32.38 7.87
N TYR A 153 -8.66 -31.09 8.21
CA TYR A 153 -9.48 -30.49 9.27
C TYR A 153 -10.59 -29.58 8.69
N PRO A 154 -11.58 -30.13 7.96
CA PRO A 154 -12.60 -29.33 7.28
C PRO A 154 -13.45 -28.51 8.26
N HIS A 155 -13.72 -29.02 9.47
CA HIS A 155 -14.48 -28.28 10.47
C HIS A 155 -13.78 -27.00 10.93
N GLU A 156 -12.44 -26.98 10.99
CA GLU A 156 -11.68 -25.77 11.28
C GLU A 156 -11.71 -24.81 10.08
N ALA A 157 -11.59 -25.34 8.85
CA ALA A 157 -11.75 -24.53 7.64
C ALA A 157 -13.12 -23.83 7.59
N LEU A 158 -14.20 -24.56 7.88
CA LEU A 158 -15.56 -24.03 7.99
C LEU A 158 -15.69 -22.95 9.08
N ALA A 159 -14.98 -23.11 10.20
CA ALA A 159 -15.04 -22.17 11.31
C ALA A 159 -14.31 -20.85 11.02
N VAL A 160 -13.20 -20.91 10.26
CA VAL A 160 -12.35 -19.74 9.97
C VAL A 160 -12.78 -18.99 8.72
N TYR A 161 -13.28 -19.68 7.69
CA TYR A 161 -13.65 -19.04 6.42
C TYR A 161 -14.61 -17.84 6.55
N PRO A 162 -15.63 -17.86 7.43
CA PRO A 162 -16.50 -16.69 7.64
C PRO A 162 -15.74 -15.40 7.97
N ASP A 163 -14.66 -15.48 8.75
CA ASP A 163 -13.85 -14.31 9.13
C ASP A 163 -13.20 -13.65 7.90
N ALA A 164 -12.81 -14.43 6.89
CA ALA A 164 -12.29 -13.90 5.63
C ALA A 164 -13.38 -13.13 4.88
N VAL A 165 -14.58 -13.71 4.79
CA VAL A 165 -15.72 -13.11 4.08
C VAL A 165 -16.20 -11.83 4.75
N ASP A 166 -16.25 -11.82 6.08
CA ASP A 166 -16.64 -10.63 6.85
C ASP A 166 -15.63 -9.49 6.65
N ALA A 167 -14.33 -9.80 6.63
CA ALA A 167 -13.30 -8.82 6.33
C ALA A 167 -13.37 -8.26 4.89
N PHE A 168 -13.69 -9.09 3.89
CA PHE A 168 -13.94 -8.60 2.53
C PHE A 168 -15.14 -7.64 2.46
N GLN A 169 -16.22 -7.95 3.19
CA GLN A 169 -17.40 -7.07 3.27
C GLN A 169 -17.10 -5.76 3.99
N GLU A 170 -16.27 -5.80 5.03
CA GLU A 170 -15.78 -4.62 5.72
C GLU A 170 -14.98 -3.74 4.76
N ALA A 171 -14.01 -4.30 4.04
CA ALA A 171 -13.23 -3.59 3.04
C ALA A 171 -14.12 -2.96 1.93
N ALA A 172 -15.12 -3.69 1.43
CA ALA A 172 -16.08 -3.15 0.46
C ALA A 172 -16.95 -2.02 1.06
N THR A 173 -17.23 -2.06 2.37
CA THR A 173 -17.94 -0.99 3.07
C THR A 173 -17.08 0.25 3.23
N MET A 174 -15.80 0.10 3.55
CA MET A 174 -14.83 1.20 3.57
C MET A 174 -14.75 1.89 2.20
N LEU A 175 -14.72 1.12 1.11
CA LEU A 175 -14.73 1.65 -0.25
C LEU A 175 -15.99 2.47 -0.55
N ARG A 176 -17.18 1.93 -0.27
CA ARG A 176 -18.45 2.66 -0.47
C ARG A 176 -18.53 3.95 0.34
N LYS A 177 -18.04 3.93 1.59
CA LYS A 177 -17.99 5.11 2.46
C LYS A 177 -17.07 6.18 1.88
N HIS A 178 -15.92 5.77 1.34
CA HIS A 178 -14.98 6.68 0.67
C HIS A 178 -15.60 7.31 -0.60
N ASP A 179 -16.26 6.50 -1.44
CA ASP A 179 -16.93 6.96 -2.66
C ASP A 179 -18.06 7.96 -2.34
N GLY A 180 -18.84 7.72 -1.26
CA GLY A 180 -19.91 8.61 -0.81
C GLY A 180 -19.46 9.87 -0.08
N ALA A 181 -18.23 9.89 0.47
CA ALA A 181 -17.66 11.05 1.15
C ALA A 181 -16.94 12.05 0.21
N SER A 182 -16.82 11.70 -1.07
CA SER A 182 -16.13 12.51 -2.10
C SER A 182 -17.06 13.47 -2.87
N ILE A 183 -18.25 13.76 -2.33
CA ILE A 183 -19.24 14.73 -2.85
C ILE A 183 -19.23 15.98 -1.96
#